data_AF-A0A950IK12-F1
#
_entry.id   AF-A0A950IK12-F1
#
_cell.length_a   1.000
_cell.length_b   1.000
_cell.length_c   1.000
_cell.angle_alpha   90.00
_cell.angle_beta   90.00
_cell.angle_gamma   90.00
#
_symmetry.space_group_name_H-M   'P 1'
#
loop_
_entity.id
_entity.type
_entity.pdbx_description
1 polymer ?
#
loop_
_entity_poly.entity_id
_entity_poly.type
_entity_poly.pdbx_seq_one_letter_code
_entity_poly.pdbx_strand_id
1 'polypeptide(L)' 'GLRRIAVVTHGGVLDCINRAARGLDLAQKRDFDIPNAGINRLSWKNGAMQIHQWADVAHLSAALDEVAQ' A
#
# COMPACT_ATOMS: atom_id res chain seq x y z
N GLY A 1 -16.18 16.35 -8.53
CA GLY A 1 -16.54 15.09 -7.84
C GLY A 1 -15.29 14.37 -7.39
N LEU A 2 -15.34 13.62 -6.29
CA LEU A 2 -14.22 12.79 -5.84
C LEU A 2 -13.98 11.66 -6.85
N ARG A 3 -12.77 11.58 -7.41
CA ARG A 3 -12.36 10.50 -8.32
C ARG A 3 -11.66 9.41 -7.51
N ARG A 4 -12.12 8.17 -7.63
CA ARG A 4 -11.42 6.98 -7.10
C ARG A 4 -10.63 6.34 -8.23
N ILE A 5 -9.38 5.99 -7.96
CA ILE A 5 -8.45 5.38 -8.90
C ILE A 5 -7.90 4.12 -8.24
N ALA A 6 -7.86 3.02 -8.98
CA ALA A 6 -7.14 1.83 -8.58
C ALA A 6 -5.79 1.81 -9.33
N VAL A 7 -4.72 1.48 -8.62
CA VAL A 7 -3.37 1.32 -9.19
C VAL A 7 -2.86 -0.03 -8.75
N VAL A 8 -2.46 -0.87 -9.71
CA VAL A 8 -1.77 -2.13 -9.47
C VAL A 8 -0.30 -1.93 -9.78
N THR A 9 0.57 -2.26 -8.84
CA THR A 9 2.00 -1.99 -8.96
C THR A 9 2.83 -2.94 -8.08
N HIS A 10 4.15 -2.79 -8.12
CA HIS A 10 5.11 -3.63 -7.40
C HIS A 10 5.66 -2.93 -6.16
N GLY A 11 6.36 -3.70 -5.33
CA GLY A 11 6.86 -3.22 -4.03
C GLY A 11 7.80 -2.01 -4.10
N GLY A 12 8.59 -1.86 -5.16
CA GLY A 12 9.45 -0.66 -5.32
C GLY A 12 8.66 0.64 -5.43
N VAL A 13 7.54 0.64 -6.17
CA VAL A 13 6.67 1.81 -6.28
C VAL A 13 5.92 2.05 -4.97
N LEU A 14 5.50 0.98 -4.28
CA LEU A 14 4.86 1.09 -2.97
C LEU A 14 5.82 1.66 -1.90
N ASP A 15 7.11 1.30 -1.93
CA ASP A 15 8.13 1.89 -1.06
C ASP A 15 8.22 3.42 -1.26
N CYS A 16 8.31 3.87 -2.52
CA CYS A 16 8.31 5.29 -2.86
C CYS A 16 7.04 6.02 -2.41
N ILE A 17 5.86 5.43 -2.60
CA ILE A 17 4.57 6.01 -2.20
C ILE A 17 4.50 6.19 -0.67
N ASN A 18 4.88 5.16 0.09
CA ASN A 18 4.85 5.23 1.55
C ASN A 18 5.79 6.31 2.09
N ARG A 19 7.02 6.35 1.56
CA ARG A 19 8.03 7.35 1.92
C ARG A 19 7.57 8.76 1.56
N ALA A 20 7.03 8.96 0.36
CA ALA A 20 6.50 10.26 -0.05
C ALA A 20 5.34 10.73 0.83
N ALA A 21 4.44 9.81 1.23
CA ALA A 21 3.32 10.14 2.11
C ALA A 21 3.75 10.43 3.56
N ARG A 22 4.89 9.90 4.00
CA ARG A 22 5.44 10.08 5.36
C ARG A 22 6.61 11.07 5.45
N GLY A 23 7.09 11.59 4.32
CA GLY A 23 8.26 12.47 4.25
C GLY A 23 9.59 11.79 4.60
N LEU A 24 9.74 10.50 4.28
CA LEU A 24 10.95 9.72 4.59
C LEU A 24 11.97 9.79 3.44
N ASP A 25 13.26 9.81 3.81
CA ASP A 25 14.36 9.69 2.85
C ASP A 25 14.41 8.28 2.23
N LEU A 26 14.90 8.14 0.99
CA LEU A 26 15.08 6.84 0.33
C LEU A 26 16.14 5.96 1.00
N ALA A 27 17.18 6.55 1.60
CA ALA A 27 18.25 5.84 2.28
C ALA A 27 17.83 5.29 3.66
N GLN A 28 16.72 5.77 4.22
CA GLN A 28 16.23 5.28 5.51
C GLN A 28 15.82 3.82 5.39
N LYS A 29 16.21 2.99 6.36
CA LYS A 29 15.78 1.58 6.44
C LYS A 29 14.26 1.50 6.46
N ARG A 30 13.68 0.65 5.61
CA ARG A 30 12.23 0.43 5.54
C ARG A 30 11.72 -0.12 6.87
N ASP A 31 10.67 0.50 7.40
CA ASP A 31 10.01 0.17 8.68
C ASP A 31 8.53 -0.25 8.50
N PHE A 32 8.11 -0.56 7.28
CA PHE A 32 6.76 -0.98 6.92
C PHE A 32 6.78 -2.20 6.00
N ASP A 33 5.70 -2.98 6.05
CA ASP A 33 5.54 -4.19 5.25
C ASP A 33 4.98 -3.89 3.86
N ILE A 34 5.29 -4.78 2.91
CA ILE A 34 4.72 -4.79 1.56
C ILE A 34 4.39 -6.25 1.20
N PRO A 35 3.28 -6.80 1.73
CA PRO A 35 2.87 -8.15 1.41
C PRO A 35 2.36 -8.25 -0.03
N ASN A 36 2.46 -9.43 -0.62
CA ASN A 36 1.81 -9.72 -1.90
C ASN A 36 0.29 -9.53 -1.76
N ALA A 37 -0.32 -8.97 -2.80
CA ALA A 37 -1.74 -8.62 -2.84
C ALA A 37 -2.21 -7.67 -1.72
N GLY A 38 -1.30 -6.99 -1.01
CA GLY A 38 -1.68 -6.00 0.01
C GLY A 38 -2.42 -4.79 -0.57
N ILE A 39 -3.56 -4.42 0.01
CA ILE A 39 -4.33 -3.25 -0.37
C ILE A 39 -3.85 -2.03 0.43
N ASN A 40 -3.54 -0.94 -0.29
CA ASN A 40 -3.16 0.35 0.30
C ASN A 40 -4.20 1.41 -0.07
N ARG A 41 -4.68 2.17 0.92
CA ARG A 41 -5.68 3.23 0.73
C ARG A 41 -5.09 4.56 1.12
N LEU A 42 -5.05 5.46 0.15
CA LEU A 42 -4.52 6.80 0.31
C LEU A 42 -5.49 7.84 -0.25
N SER A 43 -5.41 9.07 0.27
CA SER A 43 -6.00 10.24 -0.38
C SER A 43 -4.91 11.19 -0.84
N TRP A 44 -5.17 11.87 -1.96
CA TRP A 44 -4.36 12.99 -2.42
C TRP A 44 -5.12 14.29 -2.20
N LYS A 45 -4.55 15.23 -1.45
CA LYS A 45 -5.12 16.57 -1.23
C LYS A 45 -4.00 17.59 -1.15
N ASN A 46 -4.15 18.71 -1.85
CA ASN A 46 -3.22 19.85 -1.81
C ASN A 46 -1.75 19.46 -2.05
N GLY A 47 -1.49 18.53 -2.98
CA GLY A 47 -0.12 18.10 -3.30
C GLY A 47 0.48 17.06 -2.35
N ALA A 48 -0.26 16.59 -1.36
CA ALA A 48 0.21 15.63 -0.36
C ALA A 48 -0.62 14.33 -0.39
N MET A 49 0.08 13.21 -0.18
CA MET A 49 -0.54 11.92 0.09
C MET A 49 -0.78 11.76 1.59
N GLN A 50 -1.93 11.20 1.94
CA GLN A 50 -2.23 10.75 3.30
C GLN A 50 -2.59 9.26 3.23
N ILE A 51 -1.90 8.45 4.04
CA ILE A 51 -2.19 7.03 4.20
C ILE A 51 -3.37 6.89 5.17
N HIS A 52 -4.42 6.19 4.74
CA HIS A 52 -5.55 5.78 5.58
C HIS A 52 -5.41 4.33 6.03
N GLN A 53 -4.85 3.49 5.16
CA GLN A 53 -4.64 2.07 5.40
C GLN A 53 -3.45 1.60 4.58
N TRP A 54 -2.61 0.75 5.16
CA TRP A 54 -1.42 0.21 4.54
C TRP A 54 -1.36 -1.30 4.74
N ALA A 55 -0.83 -2.02 3.73
CA ALA A 55 -0.59 -3.46 3.77
C ALA A 55 -1.80 -4.30 4.21
N ASP A 56 -3.02 -3.91 3.82
CA ASP A 56 -4.22 -4.65 4.21
C ASP A 56 -4.34 -5.97 3.44
N VAL A 57 -4.29 -7.06 4.19
CA VAL A 57 -4.44 -8.44 3.70
C VAL A 57 -5.67 -9.14 4.29
N ALA A 58 -6.59 -8.41 4.94
CA ALA A 58 -7.78 -9.01 5.56
C ALA A 58 -8.69 -9.75 4.55
N HIS A 59 -8.65 -9.36 3.27
CA HIS A 59 -9.38 -10.07 2.22
C HIS A 59 -8.77 -11.45 1.91
N LEU A 60 -7.48 -11.68 2.20
CA LEU A 60 -6.82 -12.96 2.00
C LEU A 60 -7.21 -13.98 3.08
N SER A 61 -7.54 -13.56 4.31
CA SER A 61 -8.02 -14.50 5.33
C SER A 61 -9.37 -15.13 4.98
N ALA A 62 -10.13 -14.53 4.05
CA ALA A 62 -11.35 -15.12 3.49
C ALA A 62 -11.08 -16.02 2.27
N ALA A 63 -9.88 -15.91 1.68
CA ALA A 63 -9.41 -16.80 0.64
C ALA A 63 -8.70 -17.98 1.31
N LEU A 64 -9.47 -19.00 1.70
CA LEU A 64 -8.89 -20.30 2.05
C LEU A 64 -8.04 -20.77 0.87
N ASP A 65 -6.74 -20.92 1.07
CA ASP A 65 -5.84 -21.48 0.06
C ASP A 65 -6.35 -22.86 -0.36
N GLU A 66 -6.53 -23.07 -1.66
CA GLU A 66 -6.59 -24.41 -2.25
C GLU A 66 -5.20 -25.06 -2.14
N VAL A 67 -4.80 -25.48 -0.94
CA VAL A 67 -3.76 -26.51 -0.76
C VAL A 67 -4.16 -27.44 0.36
N ALA A 68 -5.26 -28.15 0.15
CA ALA A 68 -5.36 -29.51 0.68
C ALA A 68 -4.73 -30.42 -0.39
N GLN A 69 -3.45 -30.76 -0.20
CA GLN A 69 -2.93 -32.03 -0.74
C GLN A 69 -3.37 -33.17 0.16
#